data_AF-A0A2N2TAQ8-F1
#
_entry.id   AF-A0A2N2TAQ8-F1
#
_cell.length_a   1.000
_cell.length_b   1.000
_cell.length_c   1.000
_cell.angle_alpha   90.00
_cell.angle_beta   90.00
_cell.angle_gamma   90.00
#
_symmetry.space_group_name_H-M   'P 1'
#
loop_
_entity.id
_entity.type
_entity.pdbx_description
1 polymer ?
#
loop_
_entity_poly.entity_id
_entity_poly.type
_entity_poly.pdbx_seq_one_letter_code
_entity_poly.pdbx_strand_id
1 'polypeptide(L)' 'IGGMTYGAKASEAEKHIASAIKLTPKAPIVHIEHGNLLLLLKGSKGEDAAADAYERAANCAPRDAMEALDAAWAAEQIE' A
#
# COMPACT_ATOMS: atom_id res chain seq x y z
N ILE A 1 -15.65 -7.71 -12.65
CA ILE A 1 -15.93 -9.17 -12.49
C ILE A 1 -15.80 -9.58 -11.02
N GLY A 2 -14.67 -9.31 -10.35
CA GLY A 2 -14.45 -9.74 -8.96
C GLY A 2 -15.53 -9.35 -7.93
N GLY A 3 -16.11 -8.15 -8.03
CA GLY A 3 -17.21 -7.76 -7.14
C GLY A 3 -18.51 -8.53 -7.35
N MET A 4 -18.81 -8.94 -8.58
CA MET A 4 -20.01 -9.72 -8.90
C MET A 4 -19.84 -11.21 -8.61
N THR A 5 -18.63 -11.76 -8.79
CA THR A 5 -18.38 -13.21 -8.66
C THR A 5 -17.86 -13.62 -7.28
N TYR A 6 -17.20 -12.72 -6.56
CA TYR A 6 -16.56 -12.99 -5.27
C TYR A 6 -16.93 -12.00 -4.17
N GLY A 7 -17.84 -11.05 -4.44
CA GLY A 7 -18.28 -10.05 -3.46
C GLY A 7 -17.21 -9.03 -3.06
N ALA A 8 -16.10 -8.94 -3.80
CA ALA A 8 -15.03 -7.98 -3.54
C ALA A 8 -15.52 -6.53 -3.71
N LYS A 9 -15.31 -5.68 -2.69
CA LYS A 9 -15.76 -4.28 -2.67
C LYS A 9 -14.58 -3.34 -2.48
N ALA A 10 -14.43 -2.39 -3.39
CA ALA A 10 -13.42 -1.33 -3.31
C ALA A 10 -13.51 -0.55 -1.98
N SER A 11 -14.73 -0.22 -1.54
CA SER A 11 -14.98 0.51 -0.29
C SER A 11 -14.52 -0.24 0.96
N GLU A 12 -14.63 -1.57 0.98
CA GLU A 12 -14.15 -2.36 2.11
C GLU A 12 -12.62 -2.44 2.10
N ALA A 13 -12.00 -2.57 0.93
CA ALA A 13 -10.54 -2.56 0.81
C ALA A 13 -9.95 -1.22 1.29
N GLU A 14 -10.54 -0.09 0.88
CA GLU A 14 -10.15 1.24 1.36
C GLU A 14 -10.31 1.38 2.89
N LYS A 15 -11.41 0.87 3.44
CA LYS A 15 -11.65 0.88 4.90
C LYS A 15 -10.63 0.04 5.65
N HIS A 16 -10.25 -1.12 5.14
CA HIS A 16 -9.26 -1.99 5.75
C HIS A 16 -7.86 -1.36 5.71
N ILE A 17 -7.45 -0.78 4.59
CA ILE A 17 -6.18 -0.05 4.49
C ILE A 17 -6.16 1.16 5.43
N ALA A 18 -7.23 1.95 5.49
CA ALA A 18 -7.31 3.07 6.42
C ALA A 18 -7.21 2.62 7.89
N SER A 19 -7.71 1.42 8.21
CA SER A 19 -7.58 0.83 9.54
C SER A 19 -6.16 0.33 9.82
N ALA A 20 -5.52 -0.31 8.84
CA ALA A 20 -4.13 -0.76 8.94
C ALA A 20 -3.17 0.42 9.15
N ILE A 21 -3.35 1.52 8.41
CA ILE A 21 -2.53 2.75 8.59
C ILE A 21 -2.66 3.29 10.01
N LYS A 22 -3.86 3.27 10.60
CA LYS A 22 -4.07 3.72 11.98
C LYS A 22 -3.39 2.82 13.00
N LEU A 23 -3.42 1.51 12.79
CA LEU A 23 -2.88 0.53 13.73
C LEU A 23 -1.34 0.48 13.68
N THR A 24 -0.76 0.52 12.49
CA THR A 24 0.67 0.34 12.28
C THR A 24 1.22 1.35 11.27
N PRO A 25 1.18 2.67 11.57
CA PRO A 25 1.57 3.72 10.62
C PRO A 25 3.07 3.73 10.27
N LYS A 26 3.89 3.04 11.06
CA LYS A 26 5.35 2.96 10.87
C LYS A 26 5.80 1.67 10.18
N ALA A 27 4.89 0.75 9.90
CA ALA A 27 5.21 -0.48 9.20
C ALA A 27 5.21 -0.20 7.68
N PRO A 28 6.32 -0.45 6.96
CA PRO A 28 6.44 -0.16 5.53
C PRO A 28 5.34 -0.85 4.69
N ILE A 29 5.05 -2.12 5.02
CA ILE A 29 4.05 -2.95 4.32
C ILE A 29 2.68 -2.27 4.20
N VAL A 30 2.26 -1.50 5.19
CA VAL A 30 0.94 -0.87 5.17
C VAL A 30 0.85 0.20 4.09
N HIS A 31 1.94 0.95 3.87
CA HIS A 31 1.99 1.96 2.83
C HIS A 31 2.20 1.35 1.45
N ILE A 32 2.93 0.23 1.36
CA ILE A 32 3.02 -0.59 0.14
C ILE A 32 1.63 -1.07 -0.30
N GLU A 33 0.88 -1.69 0.61
CA GLU A 33 -0.45 -2.20 0.31
C GLU A 33 -1.44 -1.08 -0.03
N HIS A 34 -1.26 0.11 0.53
CA HIS A 34 -2.02 1.29 0.12
C HIS A 34 -1.71 1.70 -1.32
N GLY A 35 -0.44 1.73 -1.72
CA GLY A 35 -0.02 1.99 -3.11
C GLY A 35 -0.58 0.96 -4.08
N ASN A 36 -0.43 -0.33 -3.77
CA ASN A 36 -1.00 -1.44 -4.54
C ASN A 36 -2.52 -1.30 -4.71
N LEU A 37 -3.23 -0.94 -3.63
CA LEU A 37 -4.67 -0.72 -3.69
C LEU A 37 -5.04 0.44 -4.62
N LEU A 38 -4.29 1.55 -4.56
CA LEU A 38 -4.51 2.71 -5.41
C LEU A 38 -4.35 2.37 -6.89
N LEU A 39 -3.30 1.61 -7.25
CA LEU A 39 -3.10 1.13 -8.61
C LEU A 39 -4.21 0.17 -9.04
N LEU A 40 -4.60 -0.76 -8.18
CA LEU A 40 -5.66 -1.73 -8.47
C LEU A 40 -7.02 -1.05 -8.74
N LEU A 41 -7.37 -0.02 -7.96
CA LEU A 41 -8.68 0.62 -8.04
C LEU A 41 -8.73 1.76 -9.07
N LYS A 42 -7.64 2.51 -9.22
CA LYS A 42 -7.61 3.75 -10.01
C LYS A 42 -6.80 3.64 -11.31
N GLY A 43 -6.04 2.55 -11.48
CA GLY A 43 -5.12 2.39 -12.60
C GLY A 43 -4.16 3.56 -12.70
N SER A 44 -3.95 4.09 -13.91
CA SER A 44 -3.04 5.21 -14.15
C SER A 44 -3.38 6.49 -13.39
N LYS A 45 -4.66 6.70 -13.02
CA LYS A 45 -5.06 7.86 -12.21
C LYS A 45 -4.61 7.76 -10.75
N GLY A 46 -4.12 6.61 -10.33
CA GLY A 46 -3.60 6.36 -8.99
C GLY A 46 -2.08 6.34 -8.89
N GLU A 47 -1.35 6.48 -10.00
CA GLU A 47 0.11 6.33 -10.05
C GLU A 47 0.83 7.31 -9.12
N ASP A 48 0.53 8.61 -9.21
CA ASP A 48 1.15 9.62 -8.33
C ASP A 48 0.90 9.30 -6.84
N ALA A 49 -0.35 8.96 -6.50
CA ALA A 49 -0.71 8.66 -5.11
C ALA A 49 -0.10 7.33 -4.62
N ALA A 50 0.16 6.39 -5.52
CA ALA A 50 0.84 5.14 -5.22
C ALA A 50 2.34 5.37 -5.03
N ALA A 51 2.97 6.19 -5.88
CA ALA A 51 4.36 6.62 -5.71
C ALA A 51 4.57 7.30 -4.35
N ASP A 52 3.68 8.23 -3.95
CA ASP A 52 3.69 8.86 -2.62
C ASP A 52 3.57 7.83 -1.48
N ALA A 53 2.84 6.73 -1.71
CA ALA A 53 2.70 5.66 -0.73
C ALA A 53 3.98 4.82 -0.64
N TYR A 54 4.61 4.47 -1.76
CA TYR A 54 5.89 3.79 -1.78
C TYR A 54 7.02 4.64 -1.19
N GLU A 55 7.04 5.95 -1.43
CA GLU A 55 8.03 6.85 -0.81
C GLU A 55 7.90 6.87 0.71
N ARG A 56 6.67 6.86 1.24
CA ARG A 56 6.45 6.72 2.68
C ARG A 56 6.89 5.37 3.21
N ALA A 57 6.68 4.29 2.47
CA ALA A 57 7.14 2.95 2.86
C ALA A 57 8.69 2.88 2.89
N ALA A 58 9.36 3.38 1.86
CA ALA A 58 10.82 3.38 1.74
C ALA A 58 11.49 4.18 2.87
N ASN A 59 10.84 5.25 3.34
CA ASN A 59 11.34 6.10 4.42
C ASN A 59 10.95 5.62 5.84
N CYS A 60 10.23 4.51 5.98
CA CYS A 60 9.94 3.94 7.30
C CYS A 60 11.21 3.34 7.92
N ALA A 61 11.42 3.56 9.22
CA ALA A 61 12.51 2.93 9.96
C ALA A 61 12.14 1.46 10.29
N PRO A 62 12.82 0.46 9.70
CA PRO A 62 12.45 -0.93 9.88
C PRO A 62 12.81 -1.44 11.27
N ARG A 63 11.92 -2.23 11.88
CA ARG A 63 12.09 -2.79 13.23
C ARG A 63 12.58 -4.23 13.20
N ASP A 64 12.41 -4.91 12.07
CA ASP A 64 12.83 -6.28 11.85
C ASP A 64 13.27 -6.49 10.39
N ALA A 65 13.71 -7.72 10.09
CA ALA A 65 14.19 -8.08 8.77
C ALA A 65 13.09 -8.03 7.69
N MET A 66 11.84 -8.29 8.04
CA MET A 66 10.73 -8.25 7.09
C MET A 66 10.44 -6.81 6.68
N GLU A 67 10.33 -5.91 7.65
CA GLU A 67 10.15 -4.49 7.37
C GLU A 67 11.33 -3.88 6.59
N ALA A 68 12.55 -4.37 6.82
CA ALA A 68 13.71 -3.93 6.05
C ALA A 68 13.60 -4.33 4.57
N LEU A 69 13.14 -5.55 4.29
CA LEU A 69 12.88 -6.00 2.92
C LEU A 69 11.74 -5.21 2.28
N ASP A 70 10.67 -4.94 3.03
CA ASP A 70 9.54 -4.14 2.54
C ASP A 70 9.98 -2.72 2.16
N ALA A 71 10.73 -2.03 3.03
CA ALA A 71 11.23 -0.69 2.76
C ALA A 71 12.18 -0.64 1.55
N ALA A 72 13.04 -1.66 1.40
CA ALA A 72 13.92 -1.78 0.24
C ALA A 72 13.14 -2.01 -1.05
N TRP A 73 12.18 -2.95 -1.04
CA TRP A 73 11.31 -3.20 -2.18
C TRP A 73 10.53 -1.95 -2.59
N ALA A 74 10.02 -1.18 -1.62
CA ALA A 74 9.31 0.07 -1.90
C ALA A 74 10.21 1.11 -2.56
N ALA A 75 11.49 1.20 -2.18
CA ALA A 75 12.45 2.10 -2.82
C ALA A 75 12.66 1.74 -4.30
N GLU A 76 12.67 0.45 -4.64
CA GLU A 76 12.78 -0.04 -6.03
C GLU A 76 11.54 0.30 -6.90
N GLN A 77 10.39 0.63 -6.29
CA GLN A 77 9.17 0.99 -7.04
C GLN A 77 9.07 2.47 -7.39
N ILE A 78 9.97 3.31 -6.86
CA ILE A 78 9.98 4.78 -7.07
C ILE A 78 10.96 5.15 -8.20
N GLU A 79 11.76 4.19 -8.68
CA GLU A 79 12.76 4.36 -9.75
C GLU A 79 12.16 4.49 -11.16
#